data_AF-A0A3C0WJK1-F1
#
_entry.id   AF-A0A3C0WJK1-F1
#
_cell.length_a   1.000
_cell.length_b   1.000
_cell.length_c   1.000
_cell.angle_alpha   90.00
_cell.angle_beta   90.00
_cell.angle_gamma   90.00
#
_symmetry.space_group_name_H-M   'P 1'
#
loop_
_entity.id
_entity.type
_entity.pdbx_description
1 polymer ?
#
loop_
_entity_poly.entity_id
_entity_poly.type
_entity_poly.pdbx_seq_one_letter_code
_entity_poly.pdbx_strand_id
1 'polypeptide(L)'
;ARLDGEINTLRAKHLTAVDAIWSGVEYDLNRFAKNVKQKGVLKLEPLNAPAISTDTIDAFIPWFDTVIGICLVFGFLTPFASVAGALFLFSVVISQFPGAAGATPTYNQAVEACALLVVAAAGAGRHFGLDSLLNSLCARCCKKKLGADEK
;
A
#
# COMPACT_ATOMS: atom_id res chain seq x y z
N ALA A 1 -33.63 37.45 28.85
CA ALA A 1 -33.13 37.37 30.24
C ALA A 1 -32.60 35.97 30.59
N ARG A 2 -33.45 34.92 30.67
CA ARG A 2 -33.00 33.57 31.04
C ARG A 2 -32.12 32.88 29.97
N LEU A 3 -32.49 32.98 28.69
CA LEU A 3 -31.69 32.46 27.58
C LEU A 3 -30.31 33.13 27.48
N ASP A 4 -30.24 34.45 27.68
CA ASP A 4 -28.96 35.19 27.65
C ASP A 4 -28.02 34.75 28.78
N GLY A 5 -28.58 34.38 29.94
CA GLY A 5 -27.85 33.80 31.05
C GLY A 5 -27.29 32.41 30.75
N GLU A 6 -28.09 31.52 30.14
CA GLU A 6 -27.67 30.17 29.74
C GLU A 6 -26.61 30.20 28.64
N ILE A 7 -26.71 31.11 27.68
CA ILE A 7 -25.68 31.30 26.63
C ILE A 7 -24.36 31.77 27.24
N ASN A 8 -24.41 32.69 28.21
CA ASN A 8 -23.20 33.20 28.85
C ASN A 8 -22.49 32.17 29.71
N THR A 9 -23.23 31.30 30.41
CA THR A 9 -22.63 30.22 31.21
C THR A 9 -22.03 29.12 30.34
N LEU A 10 -22.70 28.74 29.25
CA LEU A 10 -22.17 27.79 28.27
C LEU A 10 -20.90 28.34 27.62
N ARG A 11 -20.92 29.61 27.19
CA ARG A 11 -19.73 30.29 26.65
C ARG A 11 -18.59 30.29 27.66
N ALA A 12 -18.84 30.65 28.92
CA ALA A 12 -17.81 30.64 29.96
C ALA A 12 -17.19 29.24 30.15
N LYS A 13 -18.02 28.18 30.18
CA LYS A 13 -17.54 26.80 30.31
C LYS A 13 -16.68 26.36 29.12
N HIS A 14 -17.05 26.74 27.91
CA HIS A 14 -16.24 26.43 26.72
C HIS A 14 -14.93 27.23 26.71
N LEU A 15 -14.97 28.49 27.09
CA LEU A 15 -13.77 29.33 27.21
C LEU A 15 -12.81 28.77 28.25
N THR A 16 -13.29 28.27 29.39
CA THR A 16 -12.42 27.63 30.39
C THR A 16 -11.78 26.34 29.88
N ALA A 17 -12.48 25.58 29.04
CA ALA A 17 -11.90 24.37 28.43
C ALA A 17 -10.81 24.72 27.41
N VAL A 18 -11.03 25.77 26.59
CA VAL A 18 -10.03 26.27 25.64
C VAL A 18 -8.81 26.82 26.37
N ASP A 19 -9.00 27.55 27.47
CA ASP A 19 -7.91 28.12 28.28
C ASP A 19 -7.06 27.02 28.95
N ALA A 20 -7.70 25.95 29.43
CA ALA A 20 -6.99 24.78 29.95
C ALA A 20 -6.15 24.07 28.87
N ILE A 21 -6.66 23.97 27.64
CA ILE A 21 -5.91 23.41 26.51
C ILE A 21 -4.74 24.33 26.13
N TRP A 22 -4.98 25.64 26.07
CA TRP A 22 -3.97 26.63 25.71
C TRP A 22 -2.80 26.64 26.71
N SER A 23 -3.12 26.67 28.01
CA SER A 23 -2.11 26.62 29.09
C SER A 23 -1.33 25.31 29.12
N GLY A 24 -1.96 24.17 28.78
CA GLY A 24 -1.28 22.90 28.62
C GLY A 24 -0.26 22.92 27.48
N VAL A 25 -0.67 23.41 26.30
CA VAL A 25 0.21 23.55 25.13
C VAL A 25 1.35 24.52 25.42
N GLU A 26 1.08 25.65 26.07
CA GLU A 26 2.09 26.64 26.43
C GLU A 26 3.10 26.08 27.44
N TYR A 27 2.64 25.30 28.42
CA TYR A 27 3.51 24.61 29.37
C TYR A 27 4.42 23.60 28.67
N ASP A 28 3.86 22.75 27.80
CA ASP A 28 4.63 21.75 27.08
C ASP A 28 5.64 22.40 26.13
N LEU A 29 5.25 23.45 25.41
CA LEU A 29 6.14 24.18 24.51
C LEU A 29 7.31 24.83 25.27
N ASN A 30 7.03 25.47 26.41
CA ASN A 30 8.05 26.05 27.27
C ASN A 30 8.96 24.99 27.91
N ARG A 31 8.42 23.81 28.24
CA ARG A 31 9.19 22.67 28.74
C ARG A 31 10.16 22.15 27.67
N PHE A 32 9.74 22.04 26.41
CA PHE A 32 10.63 21.62 25.33
C PHE A 32 11.66 22.70 24.99
N ALA A 33 11.25 23.98 24.95
CA ALA A 33 12.15 25.10 24.68
C ALA A 33 13.30 25.23 25.69
N LYS A 34 13.07 24.92 26.98
CA LYS A 34 14.14 24.92 28.00
C LYS A 34 15.15 23.79 27.84
N ASN A 35 14.71 22.64 27.33
CA ASN A 35 15.56 21.44 27.18
C ASN A 35 16.30 21.41 25.84
N VAL A 36 15.91 22.25 24.87
CA VAL A 36 16.48 22.28 23.52
C VAL A 36 17.24 23.60 23.34
N LYS A 37 18.57 23.56 23.47
CA LYS A 37 19.46 24.69 23.10
C LYS A 37 19.55 24.95 21.58
N GLN A 38 18.68 24.35 20.77
CA GLN A 38 18.61 24.63 19.33
C GLN A 38 17.59 25.74 19.06
N LYS A 39 18.09 26.89 18.60
CA LYS A 39 17.29 27.92 17.94
C LYS A 39 16.80 27.37 16.58
N GLY A 40 15.70 26.64 16.56
CA GLY A 40 15.12 26.12 15.33
C GLY A 40 13.86 25.31 15.56
N VAL A 41 12.97 25.31 14.56
CA VAL A 41 11.73 24.52 14.54
C VAL A 41 12.10 23.05 14.72
N LEU A 42 11.64 22.42 15.81
CA LEU A 42 11.79 20.98 16.00
C LEU A 42 11.03 20.26 14.88
N LYS A 43 11.76 19.52 14.04
CA LYS A 43 11.16 18.56 13.13
C LYS A 43 10.58 17.43 13.98
N LEU A 44 9.27 17.47 14.22
CA LEU A 44 8.56 16.35 14.84
C LEU A 44 8.57 15.20 13.84
N GLU A 45 9.45 14.24 14.03
CA GLU A 45 9.38 12.96 13.33
C GLU A 45 8.15 12.21 13.88
N PRO A 46 7.28 11.64 13.02
CA PRO A 46 6.05 11.03 13.49
C PRO A 46 6.34 9.88 14.46
N LEU A 47 5.61 9.84 15.58
CA LEU A 47 5.72 8.86 16.67
C LEU A 47 5.44 7.40 16.22
N ASN A 48 5.01 7.22 14.98
CA ASN A 48 4.79 5.94 14.30
C ASN A 48 5.37 6.01 12.87
N ALA A 49 6.60 6.52 12.73
CA ALA A 49 7.29 6.47 11.45
C ALA A 49 7.45 4.99 11.04
N PRO A 50 6.86 4.56 9.92
CA PRO A 50 7.03 3.18 9.47
C PRO A 50 8.52 2.90 9.29
N ALA A 51 8.95 1.67 9.59
CA ALA A 51 10.36 1.25 9.43
C ALA A 51 10.87 1.36 7.98
N ILE A 52 9.97 1.65 7.03
CA ILE A 52 10.22 1.86 5.61
C ILE A 52 9.62 3.22 5.23
N SER A 53 10.43 4.07 4.59
CA SER A 53 10.03 5.40 4.14
C SER A 53 8.76 5.35 3.27
N THR A 54 7.72 6.07 3.68
CA THR A 54 6.43 6.18 2.97
C THR A 54 6.61 6.62 1.52
N ASP A 55 7.53 7.54 1.26
CA ASP A 55 7.80 8.07 -0.09
C ASP A 55 8.21 6.99 -1.11
N THR A 56 8.92 5.95 -0.65
CA THR A 56 9.36 4.85 -1.52
C THR A 56 8.19 3.92 -1.85
N ILE A 57 7.30 3.71 -0.89
CA ILE A 57 6.13 2.83 -1.04
C ILE A 57 5.11 3.46 -2.00
N ASP A 58 4.86 4.77 -1.86
CA ASP A 58 3.93 5.51 -2.71
C ASP A 58 4.37 5.56 -4.19
N ALA A 59 5.68 5.54 -4.45
CA ALA A 59 6.20 5.46 -5.81
C ALA A 59 6.30 4.01 -6.35
N PHE A 60 6.58 3.04 -5.48
CA PHE A 60 6.81 1.65 -5.88
C PHE A 60 5.52 0.91 -6.23
N ILE A 61 4.48 1.05 -5.40
CA ILE A 61 3.23 0.31 -5.55
C ILE A 61 2.60 0.50 -6.95
N PRO A 62 2.41 1.74 -7.46
CA PRO A 62 1.77 1.94 -8.75
C PRO A 62 2.57 1.36 -9.91
N TRP A 63 3.90 1.48 -9.85
CA TRP A 63 4.77 0.99 -10.92
C TRP A 63 4.82 -0.54 -10.95
N PHE A 64 4.90 -1.17 -9.77
CA PHE A 64 4.86 -2.62 -9.63
C PHE A 64 3.57 -3.22 -10.19
N ASP A 65 2.41 -2.69 -9.79
CA ASP A 65 1.11 -3.17 -10.25
C ASP A 65 0.92 -2.97 -11.76
N THR A 66 1.34 -1.81 -12.29
CA THR A 66 1.29 -1.51 -13.73
C THR A 66 2.13 -2.48 -14.54
N VAL A 67 3.35 -2.79 -14.10
CA VAL A 67 4.24 -3.76 -14.79
C VAL A 67 3.63 -5.16 -14.77
N ILE A 68 3.06 -5.59 -13.65
CA ILE A 68 2.38 -6.89 -13.54
C ILE A 68 1.16 -6.96 -14.47
N GLY A 69 0.32 -5.92 -14.47
CA GLY A 69 -0.83 -5.82 -15.36
C GLY A 69 -0.43 -5.88 -16.83
N ILE A 70 0.63 -5.16 -17.22
CA ILE A 70 1.17 -5.20 -18.59
C ILE A 70 1.66 -6.62 -18.93
N CYS A 71 2.43 -7.27 -18.05
CA CYS A 71 2.88 -8.65 -18.26
C CYS A 71 1.72 -9.65 -18.43
N LEU A 72 0.64 -9.47 -17.67
CA LEU A 72 -0.58 -10.27 -17.77
C LEU A 72 -1.32 -10.04 -19.10
N VAL A 73 -1.42 -8.80 -19.57
CA VAL A 73 -2.07 -8.46 -20.86
C VAL A 73 -1.29 -9.03 -22.04
N PHE A 74 0.04 -8.93 -22.02
CA PHE A 74 0.89 -9.48 -23.09
C PHE A 74 1.12 -10.99 -22.96
N GLY A 75 0.81 -11.59 -21.81
CA GLY A 75 0.99 -13.03 -21.57
C GLY A 75 2.47 -13.45 -21.49
N PHE A 76 3.32 -12.58 -20.94
CA PHE A 76 4.74 -12.86 -20.68
C PHE A 76 4.94 -13.22 -19.21
N LEU A 77 5.58 -14.35 -18.90
CA LEU A 77 5.75 -14.87 -17.53
C LEU A 77 4.44 -14.94 -16.73
N THR A 78 3.32 -15.15 -17.43
CA THR A 78 1.95 -15.12 -16.91
C THR A 78 1.76 -15.83 -15.55
N PRO A 79 2.24 -17.07 -15.32
CA PRO A 79 2.06 -17.74 -14.02
C PRO A 79 2.83 -17.10 -12.87
N PHE A 80 4.00 -16.49 -13.13
CA PHE A 80 4.76 -15.77 -12.11
C PHE A 80 4.13 -14.40 -11.82
N ALA A 81 3.73 -13.68 -12.87
CA ALA A 81 3.06 -12.38 -12.74
C ALA A 81 1.72 -12.50 -11.99
N SER A 82 0.93 -13.53 -12.26
CA SER A 82 -0.35 -13.78 -11.58
C SER A 82 -0.18 -14.12 -10.09
N VAL A 83 0.83 -14.93 -9.74
CA VAL A 83 1.11 -15.27 -8.34
C VAL A 83 1.65 -14.04 -7.58
N ALA A 84 2.53 -13.25 -8.20
CA ALA A 84 3.04 -12.02 -7.61
C ALA A 84 1.92 -10.99 -7.35
N GLY A 85 1.03 -10.77 -8.33
CA GLY A 85 -0.13 -9.90 -8.18
C GLY A 85 -1.12 -10.40 -7.13
N ALA A 86 -1.40 -11.70 -7.09
CA ALA A 86 -2.28 -12.30 -6.07
C ALA A 86 -1.72 -12.14 -4.64
N LEU A 87 -0.42 -12.38 -4.45
CA LEU A 87 0.24 -12.18 -3.16
C LEU A 87 0.24 -10.71 -2.74
N PHE A 88 0.45 -9.79 -3.68
CA PHE A 88 0.37 -8.36 -3.44
C PHE A 88 -1.02 -7.92 -2.98
N LEU A 89 -2.07 -8.29 -3.72
CA LEU A 89 -3.44 -7.99 -3.34
C LEU A 89 -3.84 -8.64 -2.01
N PHE A 90 -3.36 -9.86 -1.75
CA PHE A 90 -3.57 -10.52 -0.46
C PHE A 90 -2.91 -9.77 0.70
N SER A 91 -1.71 -9.23 0.50
CA SER A 91 -1.04 -8.36 1.48
C SER A 91 -1.89 -7.13 1.79
N VAL A 92 -2.50 -6.50 0.79
CA VAL A 92 -3.40 -5.34 0.98
C VAL A 92 -4.63 -5.71 1.80
N VAL A 93 -5.23 -6.87 1.52
CA VAL A 93 -6.40 -7.38 2.28
C VAL A 93 -6.04 -7.63 3.75
N ILE A 94 -4.84 -8.15 4.03
CA ILE A 94 -4.35 -8.35 5.41
C ILE A 94 -4.10 -7.00 6.09
N SER A 95 -3.47 -6.05 5.41
CA SER A 95 -3.21 -4.70 5.96
C SER A 95 -4.48 -3.96 6.35
N GLN A 96 -5.57 -4.19 5.60
CA GLN A 96 -6.88 -3.58 5.81
C GLN A 96 -7.89 -4.65 6.27
N PHE A 97 -7.53 -5.39 7.33
CA PHE A 97 -8.28 -6.56 7.80
C PHE A 97 -9.80 -6.25 7.90
N PRO A 98 -10.66 -7.05 7.24
CA PRO A 98 -12.09 -6.79 7.19
C PRO A 98 -12.68 -6.88 8.61
N GLY A 99 -13.00 -5.74 9.20
CA GLY A 99 -13.50 -5.63 10.58
C GLY A 99 -12.79 -4.59 11.45
N ALA A 100 -11.67 -4.01 10.99
CA ALA A 100 -11.02 -2.90 11.69
C ALA A 100 -11.79 -1.57 11.50
N ALA A 101 -11.95 -0.80 12.58
CA ALA A 101 -12.64 0.49 12.54
C ALA A 101 -11.89 1.49 11.64
N GLY A 102 -12.56 1.99 10.59
CA GLY A 102 -11.96 2.89 9.60
C GLY A 102 -11.40 2.20 8.34
N ALA A 103 -11.56 0.88 8.19
CA ALA A 103 -11.11 0.16 7.00
C ALA A 103 -11.99 0.42 5.78
N THR A 104 -11.36 0.75 4.65
CA THR A 104 -11.97 0.81 3.31
C THR A 104 -12.40 -0.59 2.88
N PRO A 105 -13.55 -0.77 2.19
CA PRO A 105 -14.01 -2.10 1.77
C PRO A 105 -12.97 -2.80 0.87
N THR A 106 -12.45 -3.95 1.33
CA THR A 106 -11.41 -4.76 0.67
C THR A 106 -11.93 -5.95 -0.14
N TYR A 107 -13.25 -6.06 -0.30
CA TYR A 107 -13.89 -7.20 -0.96
C TYR A 107 -13.48 -7.34 -2.44
N ASN A 108 -13.33 -6.22 -3.16
CA ASN A 108 -12.95 -6.23 -4.57
C ASN A 108 -11.52 -6.75 -4.76
N GLN A 109 -10.58 -6.32 -3.91
CA GLN A 109 -9.18 -6.76 -3.95
C GLN A 109 -9.05 -8.25 -3.60
N ALA A 110 -9.88 -8.77 -2.71
CA ALA A 110 -9.91 -10.20 -2.38
C ALA A 110 -10.43 -11.05 -3.55
N VAL A 111 -11.49 -10.59 -4.24
CA VAL A 111 -12.02 -11.27 -5.43
C VAL A 111 -11.01 -11.23 -6.59
N GLU A 112 -10.32 -10.10 -6.77
CA GLU A 112 -9.25 -9.95 -7.78
C GLU A 112 -8.05 -10.86 -7.48
N ALA A 113 -7.64 -11.01 -6.22
CA ALA A 113 -6.58 -11.95 -5.83
C ALA A 113 -6.97 -13.40 -6.14
N CYS A 114 -8.22 -13.80 -5.86
CA CYS A 114 -8.75 -15.11 -6.22
C CYS A 114 -8.81 -15.32 -7.75
N ALA A 115 -9.20 -14.28 -8.50
CA ALA A 115 -9.22 -14.33 -9.96
C ALA A 115 -7.81 -14.53 -10.53
N LEU A 116 -6.80 -13.83 -10.01
CA LEU A 116 -5.40 -14.03 -10.41
C LEU A 116 -4.88 -15.44 -10.08
N LEU A 117 -5.26 -16.02 -8.93
CA LEU A 117 -4.93 -17.41 -8.60
C LEU A 117 -5.61 -18.41 -9.55
N VAL A 118 -6.85 -18.15 -9.96
CA VAL A 118 -7.54 -18.97 -10.97
C VAL A 118 -6.83 -18.87 -12.32
N VAL A 119 -6.42 -17.67 -12.74
CA VAL A 119 -5.64 -17.47 -13.99
C VAL A 119 -4.29 -18.18 -13.93
N ALA A 120 -3.62 -18.15 -12.76
CA ALA A 120 -2.38 -18.88 -12.50
C ALA A 120 -2.58 -20.40 -12.63
N ALA A 121 -3.62 -20.94 -11.99
CA ALA A 121 -3.94 -22.36 -11.94
C ALA A 121 -4.46 -22.89 -13.28
N ALA A 122 -5.23 -22.08 -14.02
CA ALA A 122 -5.74 -22.40 -15.35
C ALA A 122 -4.63 -22.45 -16.41
N GLY A 123 -3.43 -21.95 -16.11
CA GLY A 123 -2.29 -21.99 -17.03
C GLY A 123 -2.53 -21.20 -18.31
N ALA A 124 -3.28 -20.09 -18.25
CA ALA A 124 -3.64 -19.29 -19.43
C ALA A 124 -2.42 -18.89 -20.28
N GLY A 125 -1.26 -18.63 -19.65
CA GLY A 125 0.00 -18.36 -20.33
C GLY A 125 0.57 -19.51 -21.18
N ARG A 126 0.25 -20.76 -20.85
CA ARG A 126 0.71 -21.97 -21.58
C ARG A 126 -0.07 -22.18 -22.88
N HIS A 127 -1.34 -21.76 -22.92
CA HIS A 127 -2.26 -22.01 -24.03
C HIS A 127 -2.50 -20.78 -24.93
N PHE A 128 -2.39 -19.56 -24.41
CA PHE A 128 -2.70 -18.32 -25.16
C PHE A 128 -1.66 -17.19 -25.01
N GLY A 129 -0.57 -17.41 -24.28
CA GLY A 129 0.46 -16.39 -24.02
C GLY A 129 1.70 -16.46 -24.92
N LEU A 130 2.41 -15.33 -25.02
CA LEU A 130 3.75 -15.21 -25.61
C LEU A 130 4.76 -16.19 -24.97
N ASP A 131 4.50 -16.60 -23.71
CA ASP A 131 5.23 -17.65 -22.99
C ASP A 131 5.24 -19.01 -23.73
N SER A 132 4.14 -19.38 -24.38
CA SER A 132 4.04 -20.61 -25.19
C SER A 132 4.86 -20.52 -26.48
N LEU A 133 4.90 -19.31 -27.08
CA LEU A 133 5.73 -18.99 -28.24
C LEU A 133 7.22 -19.04 -27.90
N LEU A 134 7.63 -18.47 -26.75
CA LEU A 134 9.01 -18.56 -26.27
C LEU A 134 9.42 -20.00 -25.95
N ASN A 135 8.56 -20.76 -25.26
CA ASN A 135 8.82 -22.18 -24.98
C ASN A 135 8.91 -23.00 -26.27
N SER A 136 8.08 -22.71 -27.27
CA SER A 136 8.12 -23.39 -28.57
C SER A 136 9.34 -22.99 -29.42
N LEU A 137 9.77 -21.73 -29.37
CA LEU A 137 10.99 -21.24 -30.03
C LEU A 137 12.25 -21.84 -29.37
N CYS A 138 12.29 -21.86 -28.04
CA CYS A 138 13.40 -22.44 -27.29
C CYS A 138 13.48 -23.97 -27.48
N ALA A 139 12.34 -24.67 -27.48
CA ALA A 139 12.28 -26.10 -27.81
C ALA A 139 12.71 -26.38 -29.26
N ARG A 140 12.38 -25.51 -30.22
CA ARG A 140 12.90 -25.59 -31.60
C ARG A 140 14.41 -25.37 -31.66
N CYS A 141 14.97 -24.43 -30.91
CA CYS A 141 16.41 -24.19 -30.83
C CYS A 141 17.15 -25.37 -30.22
N CYS A 142 16.64 -25.97 -29.13
CA CYS A 142 17.23 -27.15 -28.51
C CYS A 142 17.14 -28.40 -29.40
N LYS A 143 16.04 -28.61 -30.14
CA LYS A 143 15.95 -29.69 -31.14
C LYS A 143 16.94 -29.50 -32.30
N LYS A 144 17.19 -28.25 -32.72
CA LYS A 144 18.18 -27.95 -33.77
C LYS A 144 19.62 -28.25 -33.34
N LYS A 145 19.97 -28.01 -32.08
CA LYS A 145 21.30 -28.35 -31.55
C LYS A 145 21.56 -29.85 -31.53
N LEU A 146 20.56 -30.66 -31.19
CA LEU A 146 20.75 -32.12 -31.14
C LEU A 146 20.94 -32.76 -32.53
N GLY A 147 20.37 -32.18 -33.59
CA GLY A 147 20.55 -32.64 -34.96
C GLY A 147 21.75 -32.03 -35.71
N ALA A 148 22.48 -31.09 -35.08
CA ALA A 148 23.68 -30.47 -35.64
C ALA A 148 24.98 -31.11 -35.11
N ASP A 149 24.90 -31.86 -34.01
CA ASP A 149 26.01 -32.65 -33.43
C ASP A 149 26.11 -34.08 -34.04
N GLU A 150 25.12 -34.47 -34.87
CA GLU A 150 25.05 -35.78 -35.55
C GLU A 150 25.44 -35.68 -37.04
N LYS A 151 26.40 -34.82 -37.38
CA LYS A 151 27.04 -34.76 -38.70
C LYS A 151 28.55 -34.61 -38.59
#